data_AF-A0A3A2ZM96-F1
#
_entry.id   AF-A0A3A2ZM96-F1
#
_cell.length_a   1.000
_cell.length_b   1.000
_cell.length_c   1.000
_cell.angle_alpha   90.00
_cell.angle_beta   90.00
_cell.angle_gamma   90.00
#
_symmetry.space_group_name_H-M   'P 1'
#
loop_
_entity.id
_entity.type
_entity.pdbx_description
1 polymer ?
#
loop_
_entity_poly.entity_id
_entity_poly.type
_entity_poly.pdbx_seq_one_letter_code
_entity_poly.pdbx_strand_id
1 'polypeptide(L)'
;TRDARCGQSAPLLKREFERHLRPLGLYRDLEDERPGGVGVYFISHVGGHKYAANCIVYRRRNFDWYKKGANGEENGSENGSGETEGAAQGIWLARVRPEDCENIVRYTVLQGKVVKPGIQLRGGFDRERGLISW
;
A
#
# COMPACT_ATOMS: atom_id res chain seq x y z
N THR A 1 17.81 10.12 15.10
CA THR A 1 16.79 10.31 16.18
C THR A 1 15.41 9.93 15.64
N ARG A 2 14.34 9.76 16.42
CA ARG A 2 12.96 9.49 15.92
C ARG A 2 12.14 10.79 15.84
N ASP A 3 11.31 10.94 14.81
CA ASP A 3 10.50 12.16 14.62
C ASP A 3 9.19 12.05 15.39
N ALA A 4 8.99 12.90 16.39
CA ALA A 4 7.79 12.90 17.23
C ALA A 4 6.50 13.12 16.42
N ARG A 5 6.57 13.84 15.29
CA ARG A 5 5.42 14.09 14.41
C ARG A 5 4.88 12.81 13.79
N CYS A 6 5.73 11.82 13.54
CA CYS A 6 5.29 10.49 13.08
C CYS A 6 4.51 9.75 14.17
N GLY A 7 4.89 9.88 15.44
CA GLY A 7 4.15 9.30 16.56
C GLY A 7 2.76 9.90 16.73
N GLN A 8 2.61 11.21 16.46
CA GLN A 8 1.32 11.91 16.50
C GLN A 8 0.45 11.61 15.27
N SER A 9 1.03 11.62 14.07
CA SER A 9 0.28 11.43 12.81
C SER A 9 -0.11 9.99 12.54
N ALA A 10 0.71 9.01 12.92
CA ALA A 10 0.46 7.59 12.65
C ALA A 10 -0.95 7.12 13.07
N PRO A 11 -1.42 7.31 14.33
CA PRO A 11 -2.75 6.86 14.74
C PRO A 11 -3.88 7.57 13.98
N LEU A 12 -3.71 8.86 13.65
CA LEU A 12 -4.69 9.61 12.87
C LEU A 12 -4.81 9.06 11.44
N LEU A 13 -3.67 8.85 10.79
CA LEU A 13 -3.63 8.30 9.44
C LEU A 13 -4.19 6.87 9.40
N LYS A 14 -3.86 6.02 10.38
CA LYS A 14 -4.45 4.67 10.47
C LYS A 14 -5.97 4.75 10.53
N ARG A 15 -6.53 5.59 11.42
CA ARG A 15 -7.99 5.75 11.55
C ARG A 15 -8.64 6.21 10.25
N GLU A 16 -8.02 7.13 9.52
CA GLU A 16 -8.56 7.60 8.24
C GLU A 16 -8.46 6.54 7.13
N PHE A 17 -7.36 5.79 7.04
CA PHE A 17 -7.27 4.66 6.12
C PHE A 17 -8.34 3.62 6.41
N GLU A 18 -8.56 3.27 7.68
CA GLU A 18 -9.63 2.36 8.08
C GLU A 18 -11.01 2.87 7.68
N ARG A 19 -11.27 4.16 7.92
CA ARG A 19 -12.54 4.81 7.55
C ARG A 19 -12.86 4.66 6.07
N HIS A 20 -11.85 4.73 5.21
CA HIS A 20 -12.03 4.59 3.75
C HIS A 20 -12.02 3.13 3.27
N LEU A 21 -11.30 2.24 3.94
CA LEU A 21 -11.22 0.82 3.56
C LEU A 21 -12.44 0.00 4.00
N ARG A 22 -13.04 0.33 5.16
CA ARG A 22 -14.19 -0.40 5.72
C ARG A 22 -15.43 -0.39 4.80
N PRO A 23 -15.88 0.75 4.25
CA PRO A 23 -17.04 0.78 3.33
C PRO A 23 -16.82 -0.01 2.04
N LEU A 24 -15.56 -0.24 1.66
CA LEU A 24 -15.21 -1.05 0.49
C LEU A 24 -15.11 -2.55 0.82
N GLY A 25 -15.25 -2.95 2.08
CA GLY A 25 -15.04 -4.33 2.53
C GLY A 25 -13.58 -4.81 2.45
N LEU A 26 -12.63 -3.87 2.33
CA LEU A 26 -11.22 -4.16 2.06
C LEU A 26 -10.34 -4.13 3.30
N TYR A 27 -10.81 -3.59 4.41
CA TYR A 27 -10.01 -3.53 5.64
C TYR A 27 -9.70 -4.93 6.19
N ARG A 28 -8.45 -5.19 6.53
CA ARG A 28 -7.98 -6.38 7.25
C ARG A 28 -7.23 -5.94 8.50
N ASP A 29 -7.56 -6.52 9.64
CA ASP A 29 -6.80 -6.35 10.87
C ASP A 29 -5.75 -7.48 11.01
N LEU A 30 -5.14 -7.62 12.20
CA LEU A 30 -4.10 -8.62 12.46
C LEU A 30 -4.64 -10.05 12.55
N GLU A 31 -5.93 -10.23 12.77
CA GLU A 31 -6.58 -11.54 12.94
C GLU A 31 -7.36 -11.95 11.68
N ASP A 32 -7.57 -11.01 10.75
CA ASP A 32 -8.26 -11.22 9.48
C ASP A 32 -7.32 -11.72 8.38
N GLU A 33 -7.20 -13.04 8.26
CA GLU A 33 -6.40 -13.73 7.23
C GLU A 33 -7.14 -13.89 5.89
N ARG A 34 -8.34 -13.32 5.72
CA ARG A 34 -9.09 -13.50 4.47
C ARG A 34 -8.30 -12.94 3.28
N PRO A 35 -8.19 -13.70 2.18
CA PRO A 35 -7.45 -13.25 1.02
C PRO A 35 -8.19 -12.10 0.34
N GLY A 36 -7.40 -11.20 -0.25
CA GLY A 36 -7.91 -9.93 -0.76
C GLY A 36 -8.23 -8.96 0.37
N GLY A 37 -7.78 -7.71 0.23
CA GLY A 37 -7.92 -6.71 1.28
C GLY A 37 -6.60 -5.96 1.52
N VAL A 38 -6.61 -5.12 2.55
CA VAL A 38 -5.56 -4.16 2.86
C VAL A 38 -5.35 -4.12 4.36
N GLY A 39 -4.19 -4.61 4.80
CA GLY A 39 -3.70 -4.44 6.16
C GLY A 39 -3.03 -3.07 6.33
N VAL A 40 -3.30 -2.40 7.44
CA VAL A 40 -2.70 -1.10 7.79
C VAL A 40 -1.91 -1.25 9.08
N TYR A 41 -0.59 -1.31 8.95
CA TYR A 41 0.33 -1.61 10.05
C TYR A 41 1.23 -0.42 10.40
N PHE A 42 1.60 -0.33 11.67
CA PHE A 42 2.62 0.60 12.12
C PHE A 42 4.02 0.01 11.95
N ILE A 43 4.97 0.90 11.69
CA ILE A 43 6.41 0.59 11.75
C ILE A 43 7.07 1.51 12.77
N SER A 44 8.20 1.09 13.33
CA SER A 44 8.87 1.82 14.42
C SER A 44 9.39 3.19 13.98
N HIS A 45 10.09 3.24 12.85
CA HIS A 45 10.64 4.44 12.22
C HIS A 45 11.17 4.13 10.81
N VAL A 46 11.01 5.05 9.86
CA VAL A 46 11.66 5.01 8.55
C VAL A 46 12.03 6.41 8.08
N GLY A 47 13.22 6.55 7.50
CA GLY A 47 13.72 7.81 6.95
C GLY A 47 14.11 8.88 7.98
N GLY A 48 14.68 9.99 7.50
CA GLY A 48 15.06 11.13 8.35
C GLY A 48 13.88 12.08 8.68
N HIS A 49 14.10 12.96 9.65
CA HIS A 49 13.07 13.90 10.17
C HIS A 49 12.63 14.96 9.16
N LYS A 50 13.31 15.10 8.02
CA LYS A 50 12.85 16.00 6.95
C LYS A 50 11.51 15.56 6.35
N TYR A 51 11.12 14.29 6.53
CA TYR A 51 9.95 13.68 5.93
C TYR A 51 9.16 12.88 6.98
N ALA A 52 8.19 13.54 7.62
CA ALA A 52 7.25 12.91 8.55
C ALA A 52 6.04 12.32 7.83
N ALA A 53 5.21 11.54 8.54
CA ALA A 53 4.00 10.91 8.01
C ALA A 53 4.29 10.04 6.77
N ASN A 54 5.17 9.06 6.94
CA ASN A 54 5.53 8.11 5.88
C ASN A 54 4.44 7.04 5.74
N CYS A 55 4.09 6.72 4.50
CA CYS A 55 3.27 5.57 4.15
C CYS A 55 3.98 4.79 3.04
N ILE A 56 4.21 3.49 3.26
CA ILE A 56 4.79 2.60 2.27
C ILE A 56 3.70 1.63 1.85
N VAL A 57 3.36 1.65 0.57
CA VAL A 57 2.30 0.81 -0.01
C VAL A 57 2.96 -0.29 -0.84
N TYR A 58 2.78 -1.53 -0.40
CA TYR A 58 3.15 -2.72 -1.15
C TYR A 58 1.90 -3.30 -1.80
N ARG A 59 1.93 -3.53 -3.12
CA ARG A 59 0.84 -4.22 -3.82
C ARG A 59 1.36 -5.34 -4.69
N ARG A 60 0.49 -6.31 -4.92
CA ARG A 60 0.63 -7.31 -5.98
C ARG A 60 0.18 -6.71 -7.31
N ARG A 61 0.49 -7.39 -8.42
CA ARG A 61 0.20 -6.98 -9.81
C ARG A 61 -1.25 -6.55 -9.99
N ASN A 62 -2.17 -7.43 -9.58
CA ASN A 62 -3.60 -7.21 -9.66
C ASN A 62 -4.22 -7.24 -8.27
N PHE A 63 -5.16 -6.34 -7.99
CA PHE A 63 -5.87 -6.33 -6.72
C PHE A 63 -6.78 -7.56 -6.55
N ASP A 64 -7.34 -8.06 -7.65
CA ASP A 64 -8.18 -9.26 -7.70
C ASP A 64 -7.40 -10.58 -7.79
N TRP A 65 -6.10 -10.58 -7.44
CA TRP A 65 -5.26 -11.78 -7.51
C TRP A 65 -5.86 -12.98 -6.76
N TYR A 66 -6.58 -12.73 -5.67
CA TYR A 66 -7.22 -13.75 -4.84
C TYR A 66 -8.44 -14.41 -5.50
N LYS A 67 -9.09 -13.76 -6.48
CA LYS A 67 -10.26 -14.32 -7.18
C LYS A 67 -9.87 -15.39 -8.19
N LYS A 68 -8.65 -15.36 -8.71
CA LYS A 68 -8.15 -16.32 -9.71
C LYS A 68 -8.04 -17.75 -9.18
N GLY A 69 -7.96 -17.94 -7.86
CA GLY A 69 -7.99 -19.28 -7.24
C GLY A 69 -9.41 -19.84 -7.04
N ALA A 70 -10.46 -19.01 -7.14
CA ALA A 70 -11.84 -19.42 -6.89
C ALA A 70 -12.59 -19.86 -8.16
N ASN A 71 -12.22 -19.30 -9.32
CA ASN A 71 -12.72 -19.71 -10.63
C ASN A 71 -11.57 -20.44 -11.33
N GLY A 72 -11.59 -21.78 -11.36
CA GLY A 72 -10.55 -22.64 -11.94
C GLY A 72 -10.35 -22.50 -13.46
N GLU A 73 -10.13 -21.29 -13.95
CA GLU A 73 -9.65 -21.03 -15.31
C GLU A 73 -8.12 -20.98 -15.30
N GLU A 74 -7.54 -22.18 -15.36
CA GLU A 74 -6.18 -22.40 -15.82
C GLU A 74 -6.10 -22.01 -17.31
N ASN A 75 -5.76 -20.76 -17.60
CA ASN A 75 -5.21 -20.41 -18.90
C ASN A 75 -3.81 -19.83 -18.71
N GLY A 76 -2.85 -20.63 -19.17
CA GLY A 76 -1.43 -20.55 -18.90
C GLY A 76 -0.77 -19.20 -19.16
N SER A 77 0.02 -18.78 -18.17
CA SER A 77 1.42 -18.45 -18.43
C SER A 77 2.22 -19.01 -17.27
N GLU A 78 3.00 -20.05 -17.58
CA GLU A 78 4.02 -20.60 -16.69
C GLU A 78 5.01 -19.49 -16.32
N ASN A 79 4.88 -19.01 -15.10
CA ASN A 79 6.03 -18.66 -14.25
C ASN A 79 5.55 -18.76 -12.82
N GLY A 80 6.06 -19.78 -12.13
CA GLY A 80 5.56 -20.26 -10.86
C GLY A 80 5.42 -19.20 -9.77
N SER A 81 4.63 -19.57 -8.77
CA SER A 81 4.57 -18.99 -7.43
C SER A 81 3.65 -17.79 -7.20
N GLY A 82 2.35 -17.99 -7.35
CA GLY A 82 1.33 -17.07 -6.81
C GLY A 82 1.44 -16.82 -5.30
N GLU A 83 2.23 -17.61 -4.54
CA GLU A 83 2.54 -17.36 -3.13
C GLU A 83 3.91 -16.71 -2.89
N THR A 84 4.97 -17.03 -3.66
CA THR A 84 6.31 -16.44 -3.45
C THR A 84 6.58 -15.18 -4.27
N GLU A 85 5.68 -14.82 -5.20
CA GLU A 85 5.72 -13.52 -5.86
C GLU A 85 5.37 -12.43 -4.84
N GLY A 86 6.40 -11.83 -4.23
CA GLY A 86 6.28 -10.71 -3.31
C GLY A 86 5.62 -9.47 -3.95
N ALA A 87 5.83 -8.29 -3.36
CA ALA A 87 5.24 -7.07 -3.91
C ALA A 87 5.72 -6.82 -5.35
N ALA A 88 4.76 -6.65 -6.27
CA ALA A 88 5.03 -6.25 -7.65
C ALA A 88 5.34 -4.76 -7.76
N GLN A 89 4.76 -3.96 -6.85
CA GLN A 89 4.98 -2.53 -6.80
C GLN A 89 5.08 -2.07 -5.35
N GLY A 90 6.07 -1.23 -5.08
CA GLY A 90 6.29 -0.56 -3.80
C GLY A 90 6.27 0.94 -4.00
N ILE A 91 5.42 1.67 -3.27
CA ILE A 91 5.30 3.13 -3.36
C ILE A 91 5.55 3.72 -1.98
N TRP A 92 6.61 4.51 -1.85
CA TRP A 92 6.93 5.21 -0.60
C TRP A 92 6.49 6.68 -0.70
N LEU A 93 5.50 7.03 0.12
CA LEU A 93 5.00 8.38 0.30
C LEU A 93 5.46 8.99 1.62
N ALA A 94 5.60 10.31 1.67
CA ALA A 94 5.75 11.09 2.90
C ALA A 94 4.86 12.32 2.89
N ARG A 95 4.77 13.02 4.03
CA ARG A 95 3.92 14.19 4.23
C ARG A 95 2.44 13.88 3.95
N VAL A 96 2.04 12.64 4.23
CA VAL A 96 0.65 12.21 4.08
C VAL A 96 -0.18 12.90 5.16
N ARG A 97 -1.33 13.43 4.76
CA ARG A 97 -2.29 14.06 5.66
C ARG A 97 -3.61 13.28 5.65
N PRO A 98 -4.46 13.42 6.68
CA PRO A 98 -5.78 12.81 6.73
C PRO A 98 -6.59 12.94 5.44
N GLU A 99 -6.60 14.12 4.82
CA GLU A 99 -7.33 14.40 3.58
C GLU A 99 -6.79 13.65 2.35
N ASP A 100 -5.56 13.14 2.40
CA ASP A 100 -4.97 12.36 1.31
C ASP A 100 -5.40 10.89 1.33
N CYS A 101 -5.83 10.36 2.49
CA CYS A 101 -6.07 8.93 2.70
C CYS A 101 -7.07 8.34 1.72
N GLU A 102 -8.16 9.05 1.41
CA GLU A 102 -9.17 8.61 0.44
C GLU A 102 -8.58 8.37 -0.95
N ASN A 103 -7.78 9.32 -1.42
CA ASN A 103 -7.16 9.26 -2.74
C ASN A 103 -6.01 8.25 -2.77
N ILE A 104 -5.27 8.10 -1.67
CA ILE A 104 -4.27 7.03 -1.55
C ILE A 104 -4.97 5.67 -1.63
N VAL A 105 -6.12 5.45 -0.99
CA VAL A 105 -6.87 4.20 -1.14
C VAL A 105 -7.30 4.02 -2.60
N ARG A 106 -8.03 4.99 -3.18
CA ARG A 106 -8.63 4.83 -4.51
C ARG A 106 -7.63 4.70 -5.65
N TYR A 107 -6.56 5.49 -5.64
CA TYR A 107 -5.64 5.58 -6.76
C TYR A 107 -4.34 4.86 -6.49
N THR A 108 -3.78 5.03 -5.29
CA THR A 108 -2.54 4.34 -4.95
C THR A 108 -2.85 2.89 -4.68
N VAL A 109 -3.48 2.52 -3.58
CA VAL A 109 -3.71 1.11 -3.18
C VAL A 109 -4.36 0.30 -4.30
N LEU A 110 -5.49 0.75 -4.84
CA LEU A 110 -6.26 -0.02 -5.82
C LEU A 110 -5.74 0.00 -7.26
N GLN A 111 -5.12 1.09 -7.72
CA GLN A 111 -4.75 1.26 -9.14
C GLN A 111 -3.24 1.41 -9.39
N GLY A 112 -2.44 1.50 -8.34
CA GLY A 112 -1.00 1.71 -8.45
C GLY A 112 -0.53 3.06 -8.96
N LYS A 113 -1.37 4.09 -8.84
CA LYS A 113 -1.07 5.45 -9.27
C LYS A 113 -0.62 6.33 -8.10
N VAL A 114 0.36 7.20 -8.35
CA VAL A 114 0.82 8.20 -7.38
C VAL A 114 0.08 9.51 -7.63
N VAL A 115 -0.64 10.01 -6.61
CA VAL A 115 -1.52 11.19 -6.76
C VAL A 115 -0.74 12.50 -6.78
N LYS A 116 0.24 12.66 -5.89
CA LYS A 116 1.02 13.91 -5.73
C LYS A 116 2.53 13.65 -5.80
N PRO A 117 3.06 13.16 -6.93
CA PRO A 117 4.44 12.67 -7.01
C PRO A 117 5.48 13.74 -6.64
N GLY A 118 5.33 14.99 -7.08
CA GLY A 118 6.31 16.05 -6.82
C GLY A 118 6.49 16.45 -5.35
N ILE A 119 5.54 16.13 -4.47
CA ILE A 119 5.58 16.55 -3.05
C ILE A 119 5.60 15.38 -2.05
N GLN A 120 5.00 14.24 -2.42
CA GLN A 120 4.81 13.09 -1.53
C GLN A 120 5.70 11.91 -1.92
N LEU A 121 6.06 11.71 -3.18
CA LEU A 121 6.85 10.55 -3.59
C LEU A 121 8.27 10.65 -3.00
N ARG A 122 8.68 9.59 -2.32
CA ARG A 122 10.03 9.44 -1.75
C ARG A 122 10.88 8.44 -2.53
N GLY A 123 10.23 7.55 -3.26
CA GLY A 123 10.86 6.48 -4.00
C GLY A 123 9.90 5.29 -4.13
N GLY A 124 10.39 4.22 -4.73
CA GLY A 124 9.61 3.02 -4.97
C GLY A 124 10.08 2.24 -6.18
N PHE A 125 9.34 1.21 -6.53
CA PHE A 125 9.58 0.39 -7.70
C PHE A 125 8.27 -0.11 -8.28
N ASP A 126 8.29 -0.40 -9.57
CA ASP A 126 7.22 -1.05 -10.33
C ASP A 126 7.85 -2.11 -11.23
N ARG A 127 7.68 -3.39 -10.85
CA ARG A 127 8.28 -4.52 -11.56
C ARG A 127 7.61 -4.79 -12.91
N GLU A 128 6.35 -4.42 -13.08
CA GLU A 128 5.65 -4.62 -14.35
C GLU A 128 6.14 -3.65 -15.41
N ARG A 129 6.42 -2.42 -14.99
CA ARG A 129 6.93 -1.36 -15.87
C ARG A 129 8.45 -1.29 -15.92
N GLY A 130 9.16 -2.08 -15.09
CA GLY A 130 10.62 -2.00 -14.95
C GLY A 130 11.11 -0.65 -14.40
N LEU A 131 10.30 0.06 -13.62
CA LEU A 131 10.62 1.39 -13.11
C LEU A 131 11.14 1.31 -11.67
N ILE A 132 12.14 2.13 -11.37
CA ILE A 132 12.69 2.29 -10.02
C ILE A 132 12.92 3.78 -9.76
N SER A 133 12.61 4.23 -8.54
CA SER A 133 12.82 5.59 -8.06
C SER A 133 13.47 5.54 -6.68
N TRP A 134 14.58 6.27 -6.51
CA TRP A 134 15.35 6.36 -5.27
C TRP A 134 15.40 7.80 -4.75
#